data_AF-A0A8H6ABX1-F1
#
_entry.id   AF-A0A8H6ABX1-F1
#
_cell.length_a   1.000
_cell.length_b   1.000
_cell.length_c   1.000
_cell.angle_alpha   90.00
_cell.angle_beta   90.00
_cell.angle_gamma   90.00
#
_symmetry.space_group_name_H-M   'P 1'
#
loop_
_entity.id
_entity.type
_entity.pdbx_description
1 polymer ?
#
loop_
_entity_poly.entity_id
_entity_poly.type
_entity_poly.pdbx_seq_one_letter_code
_entity_poly.pdbx_strand_id
1 'polypeptide(L)'
;MSILTSTMQPALTPYHRLFGRVVLSPLLAGHAALYLNFFAQSSHPDFSSLLTKRLQDTDVQWGFGGLTLLIMILLFVRPLRAAFWVQLWPTSSPKARREAFYYGHISLVVLLCVAAYYHVAQARVFIIEALAASVVNSVCGWGLR
;
A
#
# COMPACT_ATOMS: atom_id res chain seq x y z
N MET A 1 16.30 -5.81 2.07
CA MET A 1 16.99 -5.98 0.80
C MET A 1 18.42 -5.46 0.81
N SER A 2 18.73 -4.21 1.19
CA SER A 2 20.09 -3.65 1.02
C SER A 2 21.24 -4.53 1.54
N ILE A 3 21.09 -5.14 2.71
CA ILE A 3 22.12 -6.02 3.30
C ILE A 3 22.12 -7.40 2.62
N LEU A 4 20.93 -7.98 2.44
CA LEU A 4 20.74 -9.29 1.83
C LEU A 4 21.18 -9.35 0.36
N THR A 5 21.09 -8.23 -0.37
CA THR A 5 21.47 -8.13 -1.78
C THR A 5 22.80 -7.41 -1.98
N SER A 6 23.51 -7.06 -0.90
CA SER A 6 24.73 -6.24 -0.91
C SER A 6 24.59 -4.94 -1.74
N THR A 7 23.36 -4.45 -1.92
CA THR A 7 23.05 -3.30 -2.76
C THR A 7 22.80 -2.10 -1.87
N MET A 8 23.45 -0.97 -2.13
CA MET A 8 23.28 0.20 -1.28
C MET A 8 21.84 0.75 -1.31
N GLN A 9 21.30 1.13 -0.15
CA GLN A 9 19.96 1.71 -0.01
C GLN A 9 19.66 2.91 -0.94
N PRO A 10 20.62 3.82 -1.23
CA PRO A 10 20.41 4.88 -2.21
C PRO A 10 20.12 4.36 -3.63
N ALA A 11 20.67 3.20 -4.01
CA ALA A 11 20.40 2.57 -5.30
C ALA A 11 19.00 1.90 -5.33
N LEU A 12 18.52 1.35 -4.22
CA LEU A 12 17.21 0.70 -4.13
C LEU A 12 16.03 1.68 -4.09
N THR A 13 16.25 2.88 -3.58
CA THR A 13 15.18 3.88 -3.36
C THR A 13 14.47 4.31 -4.66
N PRO A 14 15.19 4.60 -5.77
CA PRO A 14 14.55 4.87 -7.06
C PRO A 14 13.69 3.70 -7.57
N TYR A 15 14.16 2.46 -7.45
CA TYR A 15 13.40 1.28 -7.87
C TYR A 15 12.12 1.10 -7.04
N HIS A 16 12.18 1.27 -5.72
CA HIS A 16 11.00 1.23 -4.86
C HIS A 16 9.95 2.28 -5.29
N ARG A 17 10.40 3.51 -5.59
CA ARG A 17 9.50 4.59 -6.06
C ARG A 17 8.89 4.27 -7.42
N LEU A 18 9.68 3.78 -8.36
CA LEU A 18 9.23 3.42 -9.69
C LEU A 18 8.22 2.28 -9.62
N PHE A 19 8.55 1.19 -8.92
CA PHE A 19 7.68 0.04 -8.75
C PHE A 19 6.35 0.44 -8.10
N GLY A 20 6.40 1.21 -7.00
CA GLY A 20 5.19 1.69 -6.33
C GLY A 20 4.28 2.53 -7.24
N ARG A 21 4.86 3.48 -7.99
CA ARG A 21 4.07 4.44 -8.79
C ARG A 21 3.61 3.92 -10.14
N VAL A 22 4.47 3.17 -10.83
CA VAL A 22 4.26 2.82 -12.24
C VAL A 22 3.73 1.41 -12.41
N VAL A 23 4.10 0.50 -11.49
CA VAL A 23 3.69 -0.90 -11.59
C VAL A 23 2.54 -1.18 -10.64
N LEU A 24 2.78 -1.03 -9.34
CA LEU A 24 1.84 -1.52 -8.33
C LEU A 24 0.55 -0.68 -8.29
N SER A 25 0.67 0.65 -8.30
CA SER A 25 -0.51 1.52 -8.18
C SER A 25 -1.47 1.42 -9.36
N PRO A 26 -1.01 1.46 -10.63
CA PRO A 26 -1.92 1.31 -11.77
C PRO A 26 -2.54 -0.07 -11.86
N LEU A 27 -1.80 -1.14 -11.51
CA LEU A 27 -2.33 -2.49 -11.48
C LEU A 27 -3.44 -2.65 -10.44
N LEU A 28 -3.24 -2.14 -9.22
CA LEU A 28 -4.26 -2.21 -8.17
C LEU A 28 -5.49 -1.35 -8.49
N ALA A 29 -5.28 -0.12 -8.97
CA ALA A 29 -6.38 0.77 -9.35
C ALA A 29 -7.16 0.23 -10.55
N GLY A 30 -6.46 -0.29 -11.56
CA GLY A 30 -7.05 -0.92 -12.74
C GLY A 30 -7.82 -2.19 -12.37
N HIS A 31 -7.24 -3.05 -11.53
CA HIS A 31 -7.93 -4.22 -10.98
C HIS A 31 -9.25 -3.83 -10.32
N ALA A 32 -9.24 -2.86 -9.40
CA ALA A 32 -10.44 -2.40 -8.72
C ALA A 32 -11.48 -1.83 -9.71
N ALA A 33 -11.05 -0.98 -10.66
CA ALA A 33 -11.95 -0.39 -11.65
C ALA A 33 -12.62 -1.45 -12.54
N LEU A 34 -11.85 -2.44 -13.02
CA LEU A 34 -12.35 -3.52 -13.87
C LEU A 34 -13.39 -4.37 -13.13
N TYR A 35 -13.11 -4.76 -11.88
CA TYR A 35 -14.04 -5.56 -11.09
C TYR A 35 -15.30 -4.78 -10.70
N LEU A 36 -15.17 -3.51 -10.31
CA LEU A 36 -16.35 -2.67 -10.02
C LEU A 36 -17.23 -2.48 -11.25
N ASN A 37 -16.62 -2.25 -12.41
CA ASN A 37 -17.36 -2.15 -13.66
C ASN A 37 -18.05 -3.47 -14.01
N PHE A 38 -17.36 -4.60 -13.89
CA PHE A 38 -17.95 -5.93 -14.12
C PHE A 38 -19.12 -6.20 -13.16
N PHE A 39 -18.96 -5.91 -11.87
CA PHE A 39 -20.01 -6.10 -10.89
C PHE A 39 -21.21 -5.18 -11.12
N ALA A 40 -20.98 -3.93 -11.55
CA ALA A 40 -22.06 -2.99 -11.84
C ALA A 40 -22.90 -3.40 -13.06
N GLN A 41 -22.27 -4.03 -14.06
CA GLN A 41 -22.93 -4.47 -15.29
C GLN A 41 -23.59 -5.85 -15.19
N SER A 42 -23.29 -6.61 -14.12
CA SER A 42 -23.81 -7.97 -13.94
C SER A 42 -25.07 -7.97 -13.08
N SER A 43 -26.08 -8.74 -13.49
CA SER A 43 -27.31 -8.97 -12.72
C SER A 43 -27.09 -9.99 -11.59
N HIS A 44 -27.97 -9.97 -10.60
CA HIS A 44 -28.00 -10.95 -9.51
C HIS A 44 -29.47 -11.33 -9.21
N PRO A 45 -29.80 -12.60 -8.90
CA PRO A 45 -31.18 -13.00 -8.64
C PRO A 45 -31.83 -12.25 -7.47
N ASP A 46 -31.10 -12.08 -6.37
CA ASP A 46 -31.64 -11.49 -5.12
C ASP A 46 -31.31 -10.00 -4.92
N PHE A 47 -30.52 -9.39 -5.81
CA PHE A 47 -30.04 -8.01 -5.65
C PHE A 47 -30.19 -7.25 -6.96
N SER A 48 -30.35 -5.92 -6.89
CA SER A 48 -30.47 -5.06 -8.08
C SER A 48 -29.27 -5.16 -9.04
N SER A 49 -28.09 -5.47 -8.50
CA SER A 49 -26.87 -5.77 -9.27
C SER A 49 -25.96 -6.71 -8.49
N LEU A 50 -25.02 -7.35 -9.19
CA LEU A 50 -23.95 -8.11 -8.55
C LEU A 50 -23.10 -7.21 -7.65
N LEU A 51 -22.91 -5.93 -8.01
CA LEU A 51 -22.19 -4.97 -7.17
C LEU A 51 -22.84 -4.82 -5.79
N THR A 52 -24.16 -4.64 -5.74
CA THR A 52 -24.90 -4.47 -4.48
C THR A 52 -24.71 -5.66 -3.56
N LYS A 53 -24.73 -6.88 -4.12
CA LYS A 53 -24.42 -8.10 -3.38
C LYS A 53 -22.96 -8.10 -2.90
N ARG A 54 -22.03 -7.91 -3.82
CA ARG A 54 -20.59 -8.06 -3.58
C ARG A 54 -20.05 -7.05 -2.57
N LEU A 55 -20.65 -5.86 -2.46
CA LEU A 55 -20.32 -4.88 -1.41
C LEU A 55 -20.52 -5.41 0.02
N GLN A 56 -21.38 -6.41 0.21
CA GLN A 56 -21.62 -7.04 1.52
C GLN A 56 -20.62 -8.16 1.82
N ASP A 57 -19.91 -8.65 0.80
CA ASP A 57 -18.93 -9.72 0.99
C ASP A 57 -17.63 -9.18 1.59
N THR A 58 -17.10 -9.89 2.58
CA THR A 58 -15.92 -9.47 3.35
C THR A 58 -14.68 -9.30 2.49
N ASP A 59 -14.49 -10.14 1.47
CA ASP A 59 -13.35 -10.03 0.55
C ASP A 59 -13.36 -8.68 -0.17
N VAL A 60 -14.52 -8.25 -0.67
CA VAL A 60 -14.66 -6.97 -1.38
C VAL A 60 -14.49 -5.78 -0.43
N GLN A 61 -14.97 -5.87 0.81
CA GLN A 61 -14.74 -4.84 1.83
C GLN A 61 -13.26 -4.65 2.13
N TRP A 62 -12.49 -5.75 2.25
CA TRP A 62 -11.03 -5.67 2.35
C TRP A 62 -10.40 -5.08 1.09
N GLY A 63 -10.95 -5.37 -0.10
CA GLY A 63 -10.54 -4.76 -1.36
C GLY A 63 -10.70 -3.24 -1.37
N PHE A 64 -11.84 -2.73 -0.90
CA PHE A 64 -12.07 -1.29 -0.73
C PHE A 64 -11.16 -0.66 0.32
N GLY A 65 -10.91 -1.38 1.43
CA GLY A 65 -9.92 -0.98 2.42
C GLY A 65 -8.52 -0.82 1.80
N GLY A 66 -8.09 -1.82 1.02
CA GLY A 66 -6.83 -1.79 0.28
C GLY A 66 -6.74 -0.64 -0.72
N LEU A 67 -7.81 -0.38 -1.48
CA LEU A 67 -7.87 0.75 -2.43
C LEU A 67 -7.76 2.10 -1.70
N THR A 68 -8.45 2.26 -0.58
CA THR A 68 -8.38 3.46 0.25
C THR A 68 -6.95 3.68 0.77
N LEU A 69 -6.32 2.63 1.29
CA LEU A 69 -4.94 2.68 1.79
C LEU A 69 -3.94 3.02 0.67
N LEU A 70 -4.12 2.46 -0.52
CA LEU A 70 -3.31 2.80 -1.69
C LEU A 70 -3.39 4.31 -2.02
N ILE A 71 -4.60 4.87 -2.06
CA ILE A 71 -4.80 6.30 -2.31
C ILE A 71 -4.10 7.13 -1.23
N MET A 72 -4.26 6.77 0.05
CA MET A 72 -3.58 7.45 1.16
C MET A 72 -2.06 7.41 1.03
N ILE A 73 -1.48 6.25 0.69
CA ILE A 73 -0.03 6.11 0.45
C ILE A 73 0.43 7.04 -0.67
N LEU A 74 -0.29 7.11 -1.78
CA LEU A 74 0.06 7.95 -2.92
C LEU A 74 -0.02 9.45 -2.58
N LEU A 75 -1.03 9.85 -1.81
CA LEU A 75 -1.16 11.22 -1.33
C LEU A 75 -0.03 11.58 -0.35
N PHE A 76 0.35 10.65 0.52
CA PHE A 76 1.41 10.84 1.51
C PHE A 76 2.82 10.92 0.88
N VAL A 77 3.03 10.29 -0.28
CA VAL A 77 4.29 10.29 -1.04
C VAL A 77 4.53 11.58 -1.84
N ARG A 78 3.53 12.46 -1.99
CA ARG A 78 3.74 13.77 -2.64
C ARG A 78 4.77 14.59 -1.86
N PRO A 79 5.64 15.38 -2.52
CA PRO A 79 6.67 16.16 -1.85
C PRO A 79 6.04 16.95 -0.72
N LEU A 80 6.58 16.84 0.50
CA LEU A 80 6.10 17.49 1.72
C LEU A 80 5.86 19.02 1.56
N ARG A 81 6.43 19.67 0.52
CA ARG A 81 6.16 21.08 0.20
C ARG A 81 4.84 21.33 -0.55
N ALA A 82 4.30 20.33 -1.24
CA ALA A 82 3.10 20.42 -2.07
C ALA A 82 1.86 19.79 -1.40
N ALA A 83 2.03 19.06 -0.30
CA ALA A 83 0.92 18.53 0.47
C ALA A 83 0.36 19.63 1.38
N PHE A 84 -0.87 20.09 1.10
CA PHE A 84 -1.61 21.10 1.85
C PHE A 84 -1.55 20.90 3.39
N TRP A 85 -1.65 19.64 3.83
CA TRP A 85 -1.58 19.26 5.26
C TRP A 85 -0.23 19.55 5.94
N VAL A 86 0.87 19.59 5.19
CA VAL A 86 2.20 19.90 5.73
C VAL A 86 2.43 21.40 5.84
N GLN A 87 1.77 22.21 4.99
CA GLN A 87 1.74 23.67 5.13
C GLN A 87 0.98 24.10 6.40
N LEU A 88 -0.02 23.32 6.81
CA LEU A 88 -0.73 23.48 8.09
C LEU A 88 0.13 23.15 9.32
N TRP A 89 1.32 22.57 9.16
CA TRP A 89 2.27 22.27 10.24
C TRP A 89 3.58 23.08 10.13
N PRO A 90 3.52 24.42 10.07
CA PRO A 90 4.65 25.27 9.69
C PRO A 90 5.81 25.24 10.70
N THR A 91 5.59 24.80 11.93
CA THR A 91 6.56 24.83 13.04
C THR A 91 7.38 23.55 13.24
N SER A 92 7.14 22.48 12.48
CA SER A 92 7.87 21.21 12.68
C SER A 92 9.26 21.19 12.04
N SER A 93 10.26 20.71 12.79
CA SER A 93 11.63 20.58 12.30
C SER A 93 11.71 19.64 11.08
N PRO A 94 12.68 19.82 10.17
CA PRO A 94 12.87 18.91 9.03
C PRO A 94 13.04 17.44 9.43
N LYS A 95 13.63 17.17 10.61
CA LYS A 95 13.77 15.83 11.19
C LYS A 95 12.41 15.24 11.56
N ALA A 96 11.60 15.99 12.31
CA ALA A 96 10.26 15.54 12.73
C ALA A 96 9.36 15.23 11.52
N ARG A 97 9.44 16.04 10.45
CA ARG A 97 8.70 15.77 9.20
C ARG A 97 9.13 14.48 8.51
N ARG A 98 10.44 14.17 8.51
CA ARG A 98 10.97 12.93 7.95
C ARG A 98 10.54 11.71 8.77
N GLU A 99 10.57 11.81 10.09
CA GLU A 99 10.12 10.75 10.99
C GLU A 99 8.62 10.48 10.85
N ALA A 100 7.80 11.53 10.83
CA ALA A 100 6.35 11.41 10.58
C ALA A 100 6.05 10.76 9.22
N PHE A 101 6.78 11.16 8.16
CA PHE A 101 6.66 10.51 6.87
C PHE A 101 7.08 9.03 6.94
N TYR A 102 8.19 8.73 7.59
CA TYR A 102 8.68 7.36 7.69
C TYR A 102 7.69 6.45 8.40
N TYR A 103 7.29 6.80 9.62
CA TYR A 103 6.37 5.98 10.41
C TYR A 103 4.98 5.93 9.78
N GLY A 104 4.46 7.04 9.26
CA GLY A 104 3.16 7.07 8.59
C GLY A 104 3.14 6.18 7.35
N HIS A 105 4.18 6.25 6.50
CA HIS A 105 4.26 5.44 5.29
C HIS A 105 4.37 3.95 5.61
N ILE A 106 5.22 3.56 6.57
CA ILE A 106 5.36 2.15 6.99
C ILE A 106 4.04 1.62 7.57
N SER A 107 3.38 2.37 8.45
CA SER A 107 2.09 1.96 9.01
C SER A 107 1.03 1.73 7.93
N LEU A 108 0.93 2.64 6.95
CA LEU A 108 0.01 2.48 5.83
C LEU A 108 0.34 1.25 4.98
N VAL A 109 1.62 0.98 4.72
CA VAL A 109 2.04 -0.20 3.95
C VAL A 109 1.73 -1.50 4.72
N VAL A 110 1.95 -1.54 6.04
CA VAL A 110 1.58 -2.70 6.87
C VAL A 110 0.08 -2.94 6.83
N LEU A 111 -0.73 -1.90 6.99
CA LEU A 111 -2.19 -2.01 6.87
C LEU A 111 -2.63 -2.48 5.47
N LEU A 112 -1.96 -2.02 4.42
CA LEU A 112 -2.22 -2.48 3.05
C LEU A 112 -1.91 -3.98 2.90
N CYS A 113 -0.82 -4.45 3.50
CA CYS A 113 -0.49 -5.88 3.53
C CYS A 113 -1.57 -6.70 4.27
N VAL A 114 -2.06 -6.20 5.41
CA VAL A 114 -3.17 -6.83 6.14
C VAL A 114 -4.42 -6.90 5.28
N ALA A 115 -4.79 -5.81 4.63
CA ALA A 115 -5.95 -5.79 3.73
C ALA A 115 -5.80 -6.78 2.59
N ALA A 116 -4.62 -6.84 1.94
CA ALA A 116 -4.34 -7.79 0.87
C ALA A 116 -4.40 -9.26 1.34
N TYR A 117 -3.92 -9.55 2.55
CA TYR A 117 -3.95 -10.90 3.14
C TYR A 117 -5.37 -11.43 3.33
N TYR A 118 -6.28 -10.56 3.79
CA TYR A 118 -7.69 -10.93 4.02
C TYR A 118 -8.57 -10.78 2.78
N HIS A 119 -8.16 -9.98 1.80
CA HIS A 119 -8.88 -9.82 0.54
C HIS A 119 -8.93 -11.12 -0.27
N VAL A 120 -7.81 -11.83 -0.42
CA VAL A 120 -7.77 -13.02 -1.28
C VAL A 120 -6.69 -14.03 -0.85
N ALA A 121 -7.03 -15.33 -0.86
CA ALA A 121 -6.16 -16.38 -0.34
C ALA A 121 -4.84 -16.50 -1.11
N GLN A 122 -4.88 -16.28 -2.42
CA GLN A 122 -3.76 -16.37 -3.35
C GLN A 122 -2.67 -15.33 -3.05
N ALA A 123 -3.04 -14.17 -2.48
CA ALA A 123 -2.09 -13.13 -2.13
C ALA A 123 -1.31 -13.44 -0.83
N ARG A 124 -1.84 -14.31 0.04
CA ARG A 124 -1.34 -14.50 1.40
C ARG A 124 0.13 -14.91 1.46
N VAL A 125 0.54 -15.85 0.61
CA VAL A 125 1.93 -16.33 0.57
C VAL A 125 2.89 -15.19 0.24
N PHE A 126 2.56 -14.39 -0.78
CA PHE A 126 3.39 -13.26 -1.20
C PHE A 126 3.44 -12.16 -0.13
N ILE A 127 2.35 -11.93 0.60
CA ILE A 127 2.34 -10.98 1.73
C ILE A 127 3.26 -11.47 2.86
N ILE A 128 3.18 -12.76 3.22
CA ILE A 128 4.05 -13.34 4.25
C ILE A 128 5.52 -13.25 3.83
N GLU A 129 5.85 -13.61 2.59
CA GLU A 129 7.21 -13.52 2.05
C GLU A 129 7.75 -12.08 2.09
N ALA A 130 6.94 -11.11 1.67
CA ALA A 130 7.33 -9.70 1.68
C ALA A 130 7.57 -9.17 3.11
N LEU A 131 6.70 -9.51 4.06
CA LEU A 131 6.85 -9.13 5.46
C LEU A 131 8.05 -9.82 6.11
N ALA A 132 8.24 -11.12 5.88
CA ALA A 132 9.37 -11.88 6.39
C ALA A 132 10.70 -11.31 5.87
N ALA A 133 10.81 -11.04 4.57
CA ALA A 133 12.01 -10.43 3.97
C ALA A 133 12.30 -9.03 4.54
N SER A 134 11.25 -8.24 4.84
CA SER A 134 11.37 -6.93 5.47
C SER A 134 11.89 -7.02 6.91
N VAL A 135 11.34 -7.95 7.71
CA VAL A 135 11.77 -8.20 9.10
C VAL A 135 13.22 -8.68 9.13
N VAL A 136 13.56 -9.71 8.36
CA VAL A 136 14.93 -10.26 8.29
C VAL A 136 15.93 -9.16 7.94
N ASN A 137 15.63 -8.35 6.91
CA ASN A 137 16.51 -7.24 6.55
C ASN A 137 16.68 -6.22 7.68
N SER A 138 15.62 -5.91 8.41
CA SER A 138 15.66 -4.94 9.51
C SER A 138 16.48 -5.46 10.67
N VAL A 139 16.29 -6.73 11.04
CA VAL A 139 17.06 -7.41 12.10
C VAL A 139 18.54 -7.49 11.73
N CYS A 140 18.89 -7.93 10.52
CA CYS A 140 20.27 -7.95 10.06
C CYS A 140 20.90 -6.56 10.08
N GLY A 141 20.15 -5.51 9.71
CA GLY A 141 20.63 -4.14 9.74
C GLY A 141 20.78 -3.53 11.13
N TRP A 142 20.11 -4.09 12.13
CA TRP A 142 20.32 -3.71 13.53
C TRP A 142 21.47 -4.49 14.16
N GLY A 143 21.62 -5.79 13.84
CA GLY A 143 22.72 -6.61 14.36
C GLY A 143 24.10 -6.30 13.76
N LEU A 144 24.15 -5.60 12.62
CA LEU A 144 25.40 -5.15 11.95
C LEU A 144 25.75 -3.67 12.24
N ARG A 145 24.98 -2.99 13.10
CA ARG A 145 25.29 -1.65 13.63
C ARG A 145 25.94 -1.76 14.99
#